data_AF-A0AAU9L0M9-F1
#
_entry.id   AF-A0AAU9L0M9-F1
#
_cell.length_a   1.000
_cell.length_b   1.000
_cell.length_c   1.000
_cell.angle_alpha   90.00
_cell.angle_beta   90.00
_cell.angle_gamma   90.00
#
_symmetry.space_group_name_H-M   'P 1'
#
loop_
_entity.id
_entity.type
_entity.pdbx_description
1 polymer ?
#
loop_
_entity_poly.entity_id
_entity_poly.type
_entity_poly.pdbx_seq_one_letter_code
_entity_poly.pdbx_strand_id
1 'polypeptide(L)'
;MANRIEEMKLTNRLNPYKTRVPQLAKQLDWLDSNKKPVECFELLELNMGEENLLASPELEHFNSYLEIYNKKNPTRQVTLFGILRNRFGKKRLEDIIDAGLEDSVHQN
;
A
#
# COMPACT_ATOMS: atom_id res chain seq x y z
N MET A 1 8.44 -21.59 -30.36
CA MET A 1 9.37 -20.75 -29.55
C MET A 1 8.57 -19.59 -28.93
N ALA A 2 7.82 -19.84 -27.85
CA ALA A 2 6.94 -18.84 -27.24
C ALA A 2 7.13 -18.68 -25.71
N ASN A 3 8.28 -19.07 -25.13
CA ASN A 3 8.40 -19.14 -23.66
C ASN A 3 9.31 -18.08 -23.01
N ARG A 4 10.10 -17.33 -23.78
CA ARG A 4 11.10 -16.40 -23.19
C ARG A 4 10.48 -15.11 -22.65
N ILE A 5 9.36 -14.67 -23.21
CA ILE A 5 8.62 -13.48 -22.73
C ILE A 5 7.78 -13.85 -21.48
N GLU A 6 7.20 -15.04 -21.42
CA GLU A 6 6.52 -15.52 -20.20
C GLU A 6 7.51 -15.72 -19.05
N GLU A 7 8.68 -16.31 -19.30
CA GLU A 7 9.73 -16.47 -18.29
C GLU A 7 10.26 -15.11 -17.77
N MET A 8 10.40 -14.09 -18.63
CA MET A 8 10.73 -12.72 -18.18
C MET A 8 9.63 -12.08 -17.34
N LYS A 9 8.36 -12.41 -17.58
CA LYS A 9 7.24 -11.97 -16.73
C LYS A 9 7.23 -12.71 -15.38
N LEU A 10 7.52 -14.02 -15.37
CA LEU A 10 7.60 -14.85 -14.16
C LEU A 10 8.79 -14.46 -13.27
N THR A 11 9.98 -14.24 -13.84
CA THR A 11 11.18 -13.82 -13.09
C THR A 11 11.06 -12.41 -12.50
N ASN A 12 10.35 -11.50 -13.17
CA ASN A 12 9.97 -10.19 -12.58
C ASN A 12 9.01 -10.34 -11.39
N ARG A 13 8.11 -11.33 -11.41
CA ARG A 13 7.15 -11.58 -10.33
C ARG A 13 7.80 -12.23 -9.11
N LEU A 14 8.94 -12.90 -9.26
CA LEU A 14 9.61 -13.68 -8.22
C LEU A 14 10.88 -13.05 -7.65
N ASN A 15 11.33 -11.88 -8.14
CA ASN A 15 12.49 -11.18 -7.59
C ASN A 15 12.07 -10.05 -6.64
N PRO A 16 11.99 -10.29 -5.32
CA PRO A 16 11.59 -9.27 -4.35
C PRO A 16 12.54 -8.07 -4.33
N TYR A 17 13.78 -8.20 -4.80
CA TYR A 17 14.71 -7.07 -4.87
C TYR A 17 14.29 -6.02 -5.90
N LYS A 18 13.60 -6.42 -6.98
CA LYS A 18 13.21 -5.50 -8.05
C LYS A 18 12.04 -4.60 -7.64
N THR A 19 11.13 -5.08 -6.81
CA THR A 19 9.99 -4.30 -6.30
C THR A 19 10.33 -3.57 -4.99
N ARG A 20 11.14 -4.17 -4.11
CA ARG A 20 11.52 -3.54 -2.83
C ARG A 20 12.39 -2.30 -3.02
N VAL A 21 13.37 -2.32 -3.93
CA VAL A 21 14.28 -1.17 -4.10
C VAL A 21 13.54 0.10 -4.57
N PRO A 22 12.66 0.06 -5.59
CA PRO A 22 11.82 1.22 -5.95
C PRO A 22 10.87 1.67 -4.84
N GLN A 23 10.27 0.74 -4.10
CA GLN A 23 9.34 1.09 -3.01
C GLN A 23 10.06 1.79 -1.85
N LEU A 24 11.25 1.30 -1.47
CA LEU A 24 12.11 1.92 -0.46
C LEU A 24 12.57 3.31 -0.89
N ALA A 25 12.99 3.48 -2.15
CA ALA A 25 13.39 4.78 -2.67
C ALA A 25 12.24 5.81 -2.61
N LYS A 26 11.01 5.38 -2.93
CA LYS A 26 9.80 6.21 -2.82
C LYS A 26 9.51 6.61 -1.37
N GLN A 27 9.64 5.70 -0.42
CA GLN A 27 9.46 6.00 1.01
C GLN A 27 10.50 7.00 1.53
N LEU A 28 11.76 6.83 1.15
CA LEU A 28 12.84 7.74 1.54
C LEU A 28 12.59 9.14 0.99
N ASP A 29 12.22 9.27 -0.29
CA ASP A 29 11.88 10.55 -0.91
C ASP A 29 10.72 11.27 -0.19
N TRP A 30 9.67 10.52 0.18
CA TRP A 30 8.56 11.08 0.96
C TRP A 30 8.97 11.54 2.36
N LEU A 31 9.88 10.81 3.01
CA LEU A 31 10.38 11.16 4.33
C LEU A 31 11.31 12.38 4.29
N ASP A 32 12.15 12.50 3.27
CA ASP A 32 13.06 13.62 3.07
C ASP A 32 12.29 14.90 2.71
N SER A 33 11.25 14.75 1.89
CA SER A 33 10.37 15.85 1.49
C SER A 33 9.32 16.22 2.55
N ASN A 34 9.25 15.49 3.67
CA ASN A 34 8.16 15.56 4.66
C ASN A 34 6.77 15.64 4.01
N LYS A 35 6.58 14.85 2.95
CA LYS A 35 5.38 14.89 2.11
C LYS A 35 4.16 14.53 2.95
N LYS A 36 2.98 15.06 2.62
CA LYS A 36 1.77 14.74 3.40
C LYS A 36 1.37 13.30 3.13
N PRO A 37 1.02 12.50 4.15
CA PRO A 37 0.65 11.11 3.94
C PRO A 37 -0.53 10.90 2.97
N VAL A 38 -1.47 11.85 2.91
CA VAL A 38 -2.58 11.81 1.94
C VAL A 38 -2.05 11.82 0.50
N GLU A 39 -1.11 12.72 0.18
CA GLU A 39 -0.51 12.82 -1.16
C GLU A 39 0.31 11.56 -1.49
N CYS A 40 1.00 10.98 -0.50
CA CYS A 40 1.73 9.73 -0.68
C CYS A 40 0.80 8.55 -0.97
N PHE A 41 -0.36 8.51 -0.30
CA PHE A 41 -1.38 7.48 -0.51
C PHE A 41 -2.01 7.57 -1.91
N GLU A 42 -2.36 8.78 -2.36
CA GLU A 42 -2.87 9.01 -3.73
C GLU A 42 -1.90 8.48 -4.80
N LEU A 43 -0.59 8.68 -4.61
CA LEU A 43 0.45 8.15 -5.50
C LEU A 43 0.59 6.63 -5.47
N LEU A 44 0.07 5.94 -4.44
CA LEU A 44 0.02 4.49 -4.39
C LEU A 44 -1.27 3.95 -4.98
N GLU A 45 -2.39 4.64 -4.77
CA GLU A 45 -3.69 4.25 -5.32
C GLU A 45 -3.74 4.30 -6.85
N LEU A 46 -2.89 5.12 -7.49
CA LEU A 46 -2.65 5.00 -8.94
C LEU A 46 -2.18 3.59 -9.36
N ASN A 47 -1.66 2.80 -8.42
CA ASN A 47 -1.16 1.44 -8.62
C ASN A 47 -1.96 0.36 -7.83
N MET A 48 -2.82 0.72 -6.87
CA MET A 48 -3.58 -0.23 -6.04
C MET A 48 -5.05 -0.29 -6.48
N GLY A 49 -5.55 -1.47 -6.83
CA GLY A 49 -6.99 -1.69 -7.05
C GLY A 49 -7.75 -1.94 -5.74
N GLU A 50 -9.02 -1.55 -5.67
CA GLU A 50 -9.86 -1.68 -4.46
C GLU A 50 -10.01 -3.14 -3.98
N GLU A 51 -10.13 -4.09 -4.91
CA GLU A 51 -10.41 -5.51 -4.63
C GLU A 51 -9.32 -6.21 -3.82
N ASN A 52 -8.08 -5.73 -3.88
CA ASN A 52 -6.94 -6.31 -3.15
C ASN A 52 -6.23 -5.29 -2.26
N LEU A 53 -6.91 -4.18 -1.93
CA LEU A 53 -6.32 -3.07 -1.20
C LEU A 53 -5.69 -3.53 0.13
N LEU A 54 -6.43 -4.33 0.91
CA LEU A 54 -5.97 -4.79 2.23
C LEU A 54 -4.84 -5.82 2.15
N ALA A 55 -4.74 -6.55 1.04
CA ALA A 55 -3.67 -7.52 0.77
C ALA A 55 -2.46 -6.90 0.04
N SER A 56 -2.52 -5.61 -0.30
CA SER A 56 -1.49 -4.95 -1.09
C SER A 56 -0.21 -4.74 -0.28
N PRO A 57 0.95 -5.22 -0.79
CA PRO A 57 2.25 -4.90 -0.19
C PRO A 57 2.47 -3.39 -0.11
N GLU A 58 1.98 -2.63 -1.08
CA GLU A 58 2.08 -1.16 -1.11
C GLU A 58 1.41 -0.50 0.09
N LEU A 59 0.29 -1.07 0.58
CA LEU A 59 -0.39 -0.60 1.79
C LEU A 59 0.44 -0.85 3.05
N GLU A 60 1.11 -2.01 3.16
CA GLU A 60 2.02 -2.32 4.27
C GLU A 60 3.21 -1.34 4.32
N HIS A 61 3.78 -1.04 3.15
CA HIS A 61 4.86 -0.06 3.01
C HIS A 61 4.36 1.36 3.38
N PHE A 62 3.16 1.72 2.98
CA PHE A 62 2.56 3.00 3.38
C PHE A 62 2.37 3.09 4.90
N ASN A 63 1.93 2.01 5.54
CA ASN A 63 1.79 1.96 6.99
C ASN A 63 3.14 2.14 7.71
N SER A 64 4.20 1.49 7.23
CA SER A 64 5.56 1.68 7.76
C SER A 64 6.03 3.15 7.64
N TYR A 65 5.71 3.79 6.52
CA TYR A 65 5.99 5.22 6.33
C TYR A 65 5.20 6.09 7.33
N LEU A 66 3.92 5.80 7.57
CA LEU A 66 3.09 6.52 8.54
C LEU A 66 3.68 6.46 9.96
N GLU A 67 4.20 5.30 10.37
CA GLU A 67 4.84 5.16 11.69
C GLU A 67 6.04 6.10 11.85
N ILE A 68 6.90 6.19 10.82
CA ILE A 68 8.06 7.08 10.83
C ILE A 68 7.62 8.55 10.76
N TYR A 69 6.64 8.85 9.91
CA TYR A 69 6.07 10.19 9.79
C TYR A 69 5.49 10.66 11.13
N ASN A 70 4.72 9.83 11.82
CA ASN A 70 4.09 10.15 13.11
C ASN A 70 5.13 10.33 14.23
N LYS A 71 6.21 9.54 14.24
CA LYS A 71 7.34 9.73 15.16
C LYS A 71 8.03 11.09 14.95
N LYS A 72 8.15 11.53 13.70
CA LYS A 72 8.69 12.87 13.36
C LYS A 72 7.68 14.00 13.61
N ASN A 73 6.38 13.71 13.59
CA ASN A 73 5.29 14.68 13.70
C ASN A 73 4.30 14.32 14.85
N PRO A 74 4.74 14.32 16.12
CA PRO A 74 3.95 13.79 17.24
C PRO A 74 2.65 14.54 17.51
N THR A 75 2.54 15.81 17.09
CA THR A 75 1.34 16.65 17.25
C THR A 75 0.38 16.60 16.06
N ARG A 76 0.77 15.95 14.94
CA ARG A 76 0.00 15.88 13.69
C ARG A 76 -0.04 14.46 13.14
N GLN A 77 -0.29 13.51 14.04
CA GLN A 77 -0.31 12.11 13.67
C GLN A 77 -1.46 11.80 12.72
N VAL A 78 -1.20 10.90 11.79
CA VAL A 78 -2.17 10.42 10.80
C VAL A 78 -2.27 8.91 10.92
N THR A 79 -3.49 8.38 10.91
CA THR A 79 -3.74 6.94 10.96
C THR A 79 -4.07 6.40 9.59
N LEU A 80 -3.70 5.13 9.33
CA LEU A 80 -4.07 4.42 8.12
C LEU A 80 -5.59 4.42 7.91
N PHE A 81 -6.35 4.11 8.97
CA PHE A 81 -7.81 4.18 8.95
C PHE A 81 -8.34 5.58 8.58
N GLY A 82 -7.72 6.65 9.10
CA GLY A 82 -8.10 8.02 8.77
C GLY A 82 -7.93 8.36 7.30
N ILE A 83 -6.83 7.89 6.69
CA ILE A 83 -6.55 8.03 5.26
C ILE A 83 -7.59 7.26 4.43
N LEU A 84 -7.77 5.97 4.72
CA LEU A 84 -8.71 5.10 4.02
C LEU A 84 -10.15 5.63 4.10
N ARG A 85 -10.57 6.09 5.29
CA ARG A 85 -11.90 6.66 5.50
C ARG A 85 -12.10 7.95 4.71
N ASN A 86 -11.07 8.78 4.59
CA ASN A 86 -11.14 10.00 3.77
C ASN A 86 -11.33 9.64 2.29
N ARG A 87 -10.58 8.65 1.81
CA ARG A 87 -10.63 8.22 0.40
C ARG A 87 -11.95 7.55 0.02
N PHE A 88 -12.34 6.51 0.74
CA PHE A 88 -13.48 5.65 0.36
C PHE A 88 -14.80 6.11 0.99
N GLY A 89 -14.74 6.90 2.05
CA GLY A 89 -15.88 7.17 2.92
C GLY A 89 -16.16 6.00 3.86
N LYS A 90 -16.94 6.27 4.91
CA LYS A 90 -17.19 5.31 6.01
C LYS A 90 -17.81 3.99 5.50
N LYS A 91 -18.94 4.08 4.79
CA LYS A 91 -19.72 2.90 4.37
C LYS A 91 -18.91 1.99 3.43
N ARG A 92 -18.25 2.57 2.42
CA ARG A 92 -17.45 1.78 1.48
C ARG A 92 -16.25 1.14 2.16
N LEU A 93 -15.62 1.82 3.12
CA LEU A 93 -14.53 1.24 3.89
C LEU A 93 -15.00 0.08 4.76
N GLU A 94 -16.20 0.17 5.36
CA GLU A 94 -16.82 -0.95 6.07
C GLU A 94 -17.00 -2.16 5.13
N ASP A 95 -17.57 -1.96 3.93
CA ASP A 95 -17.74 -3.02 2.93
C ASP A 95 -16.39 -3.68 2.52
N ILE A 96 -15.33 -2.88 2.36
CA ILE A 96 -13.98 -3.37 2.02
C ILE A 96 -13.40 -4.22 3.16
N ILE A 97 -13.59 -3.79 4.41
CA ILE A 97 -13.11 -4.51 5.59
C ILE A 97 -13.89 -5.82 5.75
N ASP A 98 -15.21 -5.78 5.62
CA ASP A 98 -16.08 -6.95 5.73
C ASP A 98 -15.70 -8.00 4.69
N ALA A 99 -15.50 -7.60 3.43
CA ALA A 99 -15.05 -8.50 2.37
C ALA A 99 -13.69 -9.16 2.69
N GLY A 100 -12.71 -8.38 3.17
CA GLY A 100 -11.40 -8.92 3.54
C GLY A 100 -11.44 -9.87 4.75
N LEU A 101 -12.38 -9.67 5.67
CA LEU A 101 -12.60 -10.57 6.80
C LEU A 101 -13.32 -11.86 6.37
N GLU A 102 -14.30 -11.78 5.48
CA GLU A 102 -15.02 -12.96 4.94
C GLU A 102 -14.10 -13.90 4.16
N ASP A 103 -13.18 -13.35 3.36
CA ASP A 103 -12.15 -14.09 2.64
C ASP A 103 -11.19 -14.84 3.59
N SER A 104 -10.98 -14.31 4.79
CA SER A 104 -10.15 -14.93 5.83
C SER A 104 -10.85 -16.10 6.56
N VAL A 105 -12.18 -16.14 6.55
CA VAL A 105 -12.99 -17.17 7.25
C VAL A 105 -13.19 -18.44 6.41
N HIS A 106 -13.05 -18.35 5.08
CA HIS A 106 -13.27 -19.49 4.17
C HIS A 106 -11.98 -20.25 3.80
N GLN A 107 -10.81 -19.78 4.26
CA GLN A 107 -9.51 -20.41 3.98
C GLN A 107 -8.96 -21.27 5.13
N ASN A 108 -9.75 -21.57 6.17
CA ASN A 108 -9.31 -22.34 7.34
C ASN A 108 -10.07 -23.65 7.52
#